data_AF-A0A2W0CCT9-F1
#
_entry.id   AF-A0A2W0CCT9-F1
#
_cell.length_a   1.000
_cell.length_b   1.000
_cell.length_c   1.000
_cell.angle_alpha   90.00
_cell.angle_beta   90.00
_cell.angle_gamma   90.00
#
_symmetry.space_group_name_H-M   'P 1'
#
loop_
_entity.id
_entity.type
_entity.pdbx_description
1 polymer ?
#
loop_
_entity_poly.entity_id
_entity_poly.type
_entity_poly.pdbx_seq_one_letter_code
_entity_poly.pdbx_strand_id
1 'polypeptide(L)'
;MGTQSNGGSTAAGTSVQPTGRNDTHSSALIAEKKDHQQLKLVGIDIAADVLRIFASCFERRNILVMIERPGEEPQQNGEFVSACAVAINSNAVASFKSMPRFADGRGLTFGIGSEQQMLTFPNIGVNVLLDECTESNIHAAIDKTAPLLGRNMTPHDRIPIVTRMSLDTGTVSLNGLTLNLGHGGMAVRLRRATDLPRRVRITWSLQGANQISLEATPRWHSGRTVGLQYVSAAPDALKKWLRTYSVRLAVTPVIPHR
;
A
#
# COMPACT_ATOMS: atom_id res chain seq x y z
N MET A 1 -44.43 -75.41 -32.03
CA MET A 1 -44.83 -75.08 -33.41
C MET A 1 -46.32 -74.76 -33.40
N GLY A 2 -46.73 -73.70 -34.10
CA GLY A 2 -48.09 -73.12 -34.05
C GLY A 2 -48.27 -72.19 -32.85
N THR A 3 -48.97 -71.06 -32.89
CA THR A 3 -49.89 -70.46 -33.87
C THR A 3 -50.30 -69.10 -33.28
N GLN A 4 -50.59 -68.11 -34.14
CA GLN A 4 -51.69 -67.12 -33.98
C GLN A 4 -51.67 -66.16 -32.76
N SER A 5 -52.36 -65.03 -32.70
CA SER A 5 -52.99 -64.08 -33.63
C SER A 5 -53.65 -63.02 -32.73
N ASN A 6 -53.85 -61.81 -33.28
CA ASN A 6 -54.96 -60.90 -33.00
C ASN A 6 -55.18 -60.33 -31.57
N GLY A 7 -55.05 -59.00 -31.51
CA GLY A 7 -56.25 -58.16 -31.62
C GLY A 7 -56.82 -57.56 -30.33
N GLY A 8 -57.02 -56.24 -30.35
CA GLY A 8 -58.25 -55.65 -29.82
C GLY A 8 -58.14 -54.74 -28.59
N SER A 9 -58.44 -53.47 -28.84
CA SER A 9 -59.51 -52.71 -28.16
C SER A 9 -59.14 -51.66 -27.08
N THR A 10 -59.41 -50.41 -27.50
CA THR A 10 -60.17 -49.35 -26.81
C THR A 10 -59.65 -48.64 -25.56
N ALA A 11 -59.52 -47.32 -25.76
CA ALA A 11 -60.15 -46.23 -25.00
C ALA A 11 -59.53 -45.73 -23.68
N ALA A 12 -59.10 -44.46 -23.78
CA ALA A 12 -59.48 -43.32 -22.93
C ALA A 12 -59.14 -43.32 -21.43
N GLY A 13 -58.69 -42.15 -20.97
CA GLY A 13 -58.97 -41.68 -19.62
C GLY A 13 -57.75 -41.28 -18.80
N THR A 14 -57.48 -39.98 -18.83
CA THR A 14 -56.56 -39.19 -18.00
C THR A 14 -56.63 -39.51 -16.50
N SER A 15 -55.49 -39.63 -15.82
CA SER A 15 -55.25 -39.07 -14.48
C SER A 15 -53.77 -39.18 -14.08
N VAL A 16 -53.34 -38.27 -13.21
CA VAL A 16 -51.99 -37.70 -13.11
C VAL A 16 -51.24 -38.18 -11.85
N GLN A 17 -49.93 -38.46 -12.04
CA GLN A 17 -48.78 -38.49 -11.10
C GLN A 17 -48.73 -39.61 -10.03
N PRO A 18 -47.51 -40.09 -9.62
CA PRO A 18 -46.33 -39.27 -9.30
C PRO A 18 -44.91 -39.84 -9.57
N THR A 19 -43.93 -38.93 -9.45
CA THR A 19 -42.55 -39.12 -8.96
C THR A 19 -41.61 -40.08 -9.70
N GLY A 20 -40.69 -39.50 -10.48
CA GLY A 20 -39.46 -40.14 -10.94
C GLY A 20 -38.36 -39.11 -11.13
N ARG A 21 -37.25 -39.30 -10.40
CA ARG A 21 -35.96 -38.59 -10.52
C ARG A 21 -35.54 -38.42 -11.98
N ASN A 22 -34.89 -37.30 -12.28
CA ASN A 22 -33.69 -37.29 -13.13
C ASN A 22 -32.84 -36.06 -12.83
N ASP A 23 -31.76 -36.32 -12.10
CA ASP A 23 -30.41 -35.82 -12.31
C ASP A 23 -30.27 -34.61 -13.23
N THR A 24 -30.01 -33.46 -12.61
CA THR A 24 -29.05 -32.52 -13.15
C THR A 24 -28.14 -32.09 -12.01
N HIS A 25 -26.97 -32.72 -11.95
CA HIS A 25 -25.78 -32.16 -11.33
C HIS A 25 -25.50 -30.80 -11.98
N SER A 26 -26.17 -29.76 -11.50
CA SER A 26 -25.73 -28.39 -11.72
C SER A 26 -24.75 -28.08 -10.60
N SER A 27 -23.49 -28.44 -10.84
CA SER A 27 -22.35 -27.98 -10.07
C SER A 27 -22.24 -26.46 -10.27
N ALA A 28 -23.10 -25.72 -9.57
CA ALA A 28 -22.90 -24.31 -9.37
C ALA A 28 -21.61 -24.17 -8.57
N LEU A 29 -20.51 -23.92 -9.28
CA LEU A 29 -19.33 -23.29 -8.72
C LEU A 29 -19.83 -22.02 -8.04
N ILE A 30 -20.02 -22.10 -6.72
CA ILE A 30 -20.05 -20.93 -5.86
C ILE A 30 -18.65 -20.34 -6.03
N ALA A 31 -18.50 -19.44 -7.00
CA ALA A 31 -17.35 -18.57 -7.07
C ALA A 31 -17.38 -17.79 -5.76
N GLU A 32 -16.54 -18.19 -4.81
CA GLU A 32 -16.22 -17.36 -3.67
C GLU A 32 -15.85 -15.98 -4.24
N LYS A 33 -16.72 -15.01 -4.01
CA LYS A 33 -16.48 -13.63 -4.38
C LYS A 33 -15.32 -13.18 -3.51
N LYS A 34 -14.09 -13.38 -3.97
CA LYS A 34 -12.90 -12.80 -3.33
C LYS A 34 -13.13 -11.31 -3.32
N ASP A 35 -13.30 -10.75 -2.13
CA ASP A 35 -13.26 -9.30 -1.93
C ASP A 35 -11.86 -8.84 -2.33
N HIS A 36 -11.74 -8.33 -3.55
CA HIS A 36 -10.51 -7.72 -4.03
C HIS A 36 -10.50 -6.29 -3.51
N GLN A 37 -9.43 -5.93 -2.79
CA GLN A 37 -9.18 -4.54 -2.47
C GLN A 37 -8.93 -3.79 -3.78
N GLN A 38 -9.56 -2.62 -3.95
CA GLN A 38 -9.39 -1.78 -5.13
C GLN A 38 -8.43 -0.64 -4.83
N LEU A 39 -7.53 -0.36 -5.77
CA LEU A 39 -6.54 0.69 -5.69
C LEU A 39 -6.59 1.54 -6.96
N LYS A 40 -6.66 2.86 -6.78
CA LYS A 40 -6.60 3.84 -7.87
C LYS A 40 -5.19 4.40 -7.96
N LEU A 41 -4.50 4.10 -9.05
CA LEU A 41 -3.11 4.50 -9.27
C LEU A 41 -3.04 5.66 -10.26
N VAL A 42 -2.38 6.73 -9.85
CA VAL A 42 -2.15 7.91 -10.70
C VAL A 42 -0.65 8.08 -10.91
N GLY A 43 -0.24 8.22 -12.16
CA GLY A 43 1.13 8.60 -12.51
C GLY A 43 1.24 10.09 -12.80
N ILE A 44 2.14 10.79 -12.12
CA ILE A 44 2.44 12.20 -12.40
C ILE A 44 3.85 12.29 -12.95
N ASP A 45 3.95 12.63 -14.23
CA ASP A 45 5.22 12.65 -14.97
C ASP A 45 5.91 11.27 -14.96
N ILE A 46 5.11 10.20 -15.03
CA ILE A 46 5.54 8.80 -15.05
C ILE A 46 5.06 8.15 -16.34
N ALA A 47 5.94 7.38 -16.98
CA ALA A 47 5.62 6.67 -18.20
C ALA A 47 4.57 5.56 -17.98
N ALA A 48 3.71 5.35 -18.97
CA ALA A 48 2.55 4.46 -18.86
C ALA A 48 2.94 2.97 -18.67
N ASP A 49 4.07 2.56 -19.23
CA ASP A 49 4.65 1.23 -19.03
C ASP A 49 5.05 0.98 -17.56
N VAL A 50 5.67 1.95 -16.90
CA VAL A 50 5.99 1.89 -15.47
C VAL A 50 4.71 1.71 -14.64
N LEU A 51 3.64 2.44 -14.96
CA LEU A 51 2.35 2.30 -14.26
C LEU A 51 1.73 0.90 -14.45
N ARG A 52 1.89 0.28 -15.62
CA ARG A 52 1.45 -1.10 -15.86
C ARG A 52 2.26 -2.11 -15.04
N ILE A 53 3.54 -1.86 -14.81
CA ILE A 53 4.36 -2.69 -13.92
C ILE A 53 3.86 -2.57 -12.47
N PHE A 54 3.59 -1.35 -11.99
CA PHE A 54 2.94 -1.16 -10.68
C PHE A 54 1.63 -1.93 -10.57
N ALA A 55 0.74 -1.80 -11.56
CA ALA A 55 -0.54 -2.50 -11.58
C ALA A 55 -0.34 -4.03 -11.48
N SER A 56 0.52 -4.59 -12.34
CA SER A 56 0.82 -6.03 -12.36
C SER A 56 1.38 -6.52 -11.01
N CYS A 57 2.24 -5.74 -10.37
CA CYS A 57 2.80 -6.09 -9.05
C CYS A 57 1.76 -6.04 -7.92
N PHE A 58 0.81 -5.10 -7.96
CA PHE A 58 -0.30 -5.06 -7.01
C PHE A 58 -1.30 -6.20 -7.22
N GLU A 59 -1.59 -6.55 -8.48
CA GLU A 59 -2.52 -7.64 -8.83
C GLU A 59 -2.02 -9.00 -8.33
N ARG A 60 -0.70 -9.24 -8.33
CA ARG A 60 -0.08 -10.42 -7.68
C ARG A 60 -0.39 -10.52 -6.18
N ARG A 61 -0.79 -9.41 -5.55
CA ARG A 61 -1.24 -9.34 -4.16
C ARG A 61 -2.78 -9.32 -4.01
N ASN A 62 -3.51 -9.69 -5.06
CA ASN A 62 -4.97 -9.65 -5.15
C ASN A 62 -5.57 -8.24 -4.95
N ILE A 63 -4.82 -7.20 -5.32
CA ILE A 63 -5.30 -5.81 -5.32
C ILE A 63 -5.60 -5.41 -6.77
N LEU A 64 -6.86 -5.13 -7.07
CA LEU A 64 -7.27 -4.68 -8.40
C LEU A 64 -6.85 -3.23 -8.59
N VAL A 65 -6.11 -2.94 -9.67
CA VAL A 65 -5.61 -1.59 -9.94
C VAL A 65 -6.37 -0.92 -11.08
N MET A 66 -6.86 0.28 -10.82
CA MET A 66 -7.39 1.19 -11.84
C MET A 66 -6.39 2.32 -12.05
N ILE A 67 -5.82 2.42 -13.25
CA ILE A 67 -4.93 3.53 -13.60
C ILE A 67 -5.78 4.72 -14.03
N GLU A 68 -5.59 5.86 -13.38
CA GLU A 68 -6.31 7.12 -13.65
C GLU A 68 -5.37 8.19 -14.18
N ARG A 69 -5.91 9.15 -14.94
CA ARG A 69 -5.13 10.31 -15.37
C ARG A 69 -5.06 11.35 -14.25
N PRO A 70 -3.96 12.13 -14.16
CA PRO A 70 -3.90 13.28 -13.27
C PRO A 70 -5.07 14.24 -13.51
N GLY A 71 -5.74 14.66 -12.44
CA GLY A 71 -6.87 15.60 -12.50
C GLY A 71 -8.23 14.97 -12.77
N GLU A 72 -8.31 13.67 -13.06
CA GLU A 72 -9.59 12.96 -13.04
C GLU A 72 -10.06 12.81 -11.58
N GLU A 73 -11.23 13.34 -11.27
CA GLU A 73 -11.91 13.03 -10.01
C GLU A 73 -12.45 11.60 -10.08
N PRO A 74 -12.34 10.84 -8.98
CA PRO A 74 -12.82 9.47 -8.95
C PRO A 74 -14.34 9.42 -9.19
N GLN A 75 -14.75 8.98 -10.38
CA GLN A 75 -16.17 8.88 -10.78
C GLN A 75 -16.99 7.82 -10.00
N GLN A 76 -16.36 7.05 -9.11
CA GLN A 76 -17.01 5.92 -8.43
C GLN A 76 -17.24 6.19 -6.94
N ASN A 77 -18.49 6.01 -6.51
CA ASN A 77 -18.89 5.81 -5.12
C ASN A 77 -18.50 4.39 -4.68
N GLY A 78 -17.24 4.21 -4.28
CA GLY A 78 -16.72 2.97 -3.71
C GLY A 78 -15.51 3.25 -2.83
N GLU A 79 -15.26 2.40 -1.84
CA GLU A 79 -14.07 2.54 -1.00
C GLU A 79 -12.84 1.98 -1.72
N PHE A 80 -11.92 2.87 -2.13
CA PHE A 80 -10.66 2.51 -2.79
C PHE A 80 -9.46 3.13 -2.07
N VAL A 81 -8.29 2.50 -2.20
CA VAL A 81 -7.02 3.13 -1.81
C VAL A 81 -6.59 4.08 -2.91
N SER A 82 -6.26 5.33 -2.57
CA SER A 82 -5.56 6.21 -3.51
C SER A 82 -4.06 5.93 -3.48
N ALA A 83 -3.44 5.73 -4.64
CA ALA A 83 -2.01 5.59 -4.79
C ALA A 83 -1.46 6.52 -5.89
N CYS A 84 -0.25 7.01 -5.71
CA CYS A 84 0.43 7.85 -6.68
C CYS A 84 1.86 7.36 -6.91
N ALA A 85 2.24 7.24 -8.17
CA ALA A 85 3.64 7.24 -8.59
C ALA A 85 3.96 8.65 -9.10
N VAL A 86 4.95 9.31 -8.51
CA VAL A 86 5.29 10.72 -8.80
C VAL A 86 6.78 10.87 -9.03
N ALA A 87 7.15 11.52 -10.14
CA ALA A 87 8.53 11.89 -10.37
C ALA A 87 8.97 12.96 -9.37
N ILE A 88 10.17 12.84 -8.79
CA ILE A 88 10.69 13.83 -7.84
C ILE A 88 11.34 14.99 -8.60
N ASN A 89 10.49 15.87 -9.12
CA ASN A 89 10.87 17.14 -9.76
C ASN A 89 9.83 18.24 -9.43
N SER A 90 10.18 19.50 -9.69
CA SER A 90 9.36 20.66 -9.29
C SER A 90 7.93 20.60 -9.84
N ASN A 91 7.77 20.25 -11.12
CA ASN A 91 6.47 20.27 -11.79
C ASN A 91 5.57 19.15 -11.27
N ALA A 92 6.10 17.91 -11.23
CA ALA A 92 5.36 16.76 -10.75
C ALA A 92 4.98 16.89 -9.26
N VAL A 93 5.89 17.40 -8.43
CA VAL A 93 5.60 17.66 -7.00
C VAL A 93 4.54 18.74 -6.83
N ALA A 94 4.54 19.80 -7.64
CA ALA A 94 3.51 20.83 -7.59
C ALA A 94 2.13 20.25 -7.95
N SER A 95 2.03 19.47 -9.03
CA SER A 95 0.80 18.77 -9.42
C SER A 95 0.35 17.74 -8.38
N PHE A 96 1.28 17.05 -7.72
CA PHE A 96 0.95 16.12 -6.64
C PHE A 96 0.33 16.84 -5.44
N LYS A 97 0.94 17.95 -5.01
CA LYS A 97 0.47 18.73 -3.85
C LYS A 97 -0.91 19.37 -4.06
N SER A 98 -1.33 19.60 -5.31
CA SER A 98 -2.66 20.12 -5.60
C SER A 98 -3.77 19.07 -5.52
N MET A 99 -3.44 17.78 -5.39
CA MET A 99 -4.43 16.69 -5.32
C MET A 99 -4.92 16.45 -3.89
N PRO A 100 -6.19 16.75 -3.55
CA PRO A 100 -6.69 16.66 -2.18
C PRO A 100 -6.63 15.24 -1.58
N ARG A 101 -6.79 14.20 -2.43
CA ARG A 101 -6.75 12.78 -2.02
C ARG A 101 -5.40 12.30 -1.47
N PHE A 102 -4.32 13.04 -1.71
CA PHE A 102 -2.99 12.74 -1.16
C PHE A 102 -2.58 13.68 -0.02
N ALA A 103 -3.39 14.71 0.26
CA ALA A 103 -3.14 15.59 1.40
C ALA A 103 -3.19 14.82 2.72
N ASP A 104 -2.29 15.18 3.64
CA ASP A 104 -2.14 14.62 4.97
C ASP A 104 -2.01 13.09 5.03
N GLY A 105 -1.38 12.47 4.01
CA GLY A 105 -1.09 11.04 4.02
C GLY A 105 -2.29 10.14 3.76
N ARG A 106 -3.30 10.64 3.03
CA ARG A 106 -4.52 9.89 2.66
C ARG A 106 -4.35 8.94 1.46
N GLY A 107 -3.12 8.76 0.96
CA GLY A 107 -2.83 7.81 -0.11
C GLY A 107 -1.39 7.30 -0.08
N LEU A 108 -1.17 6.15 -0.71
CA LEU A 108 0.17 5.60 -0.90
C LEU A 108 0.93 6.42 -1.94
N THR A 109 2.15 6.81 -1.61
CA THR A 109 2.97 7.63 -2.51
C THR A 109 4.31 6.97 -2.77
N PHE A 110 4.57 6.66 -4.04
CA PHE A 110 5.84 6.14 -4.56
C PHE A 110 6.57 7.29 -5.27
N GLY A 111 7.66 7.74 -4.67
CA GLY A 111 8.53 8.75 -5.27
C GLY A 111 9.52 8.11 -6.23
N ILE A 112 9.67 8.65 -7.43
CA ILE A 112 10.61 8.16 -8.44
C ILE A 112 11.66 9.23 -8.71
N GLY A 113 12.90 8.95 -8.32
CA GLY A 113 14.01 9.90 -8.43
C GLY A 113 15.07 9.67 -7.34
N SER A 114 16.13 10.46 -7.42
CA SER A 114 17.29 10.33 -6.53
C SER A 114 17.03 10.83 -5.10
N GLU A 115 17.80 10.31 -4.15
CA GLU A 115 17.88 10.86 -2.78
C GLU A 115 18.11 12.38 -2.76
N GLN A 116 18.96 12.89 -3.66
CA GLN A 116 19.30 14.31 -3.71
C GLN A 116 18.10 15.17 -4.12
N GLN A 117 17.30 14.71 -5.08
CA GLN A 117 16.04 15.36 -5.45
C GLN A 117 15.02 15.27 -4.30
N MET A 118 14.94 14.14 -3.61
CA MET A 118 14.03 14.01 -2.46
C MET A 118 14.36 15.01 -1.35
N LEU A 119 15.65 15.32 -1.13
CA LEU A 119 16.08 16.31 -0.14
C LEU A 119 15.66 17.75 -0.50
N THR A 120 15.39 18.06 -1.77
CA THR A 120 14.88 19.39 -2.18
C THR A 120 13.37 19.54 -2.01
N PHE A 121 12.63 18.42 -1.90
CA PHE A 121 11.18 18.40 -1.70
C PHE A 121 10.80 17.69 -0.38
N PRO A 122 11.23 18.21 0.79
CA PRO A 122 10.83 17.62 2.06
C PRO A 122 9.32 17.71 2.24
N ASN A 123 8.73 16.74 2.95
CA ASN A 123 7.33 16.72 3.38
C ASN A 123 6.28 16.49 2.28
N ILE A 124 6.65 15.85 1.17
CA ILE A 124 5.67 15.38 0.16
C ILE A 124 4.93 14.10 0.56
N GLY A 125 5.29 13.45 1.68
CA GLY A 125 4.57 12.27 2.16
C GLY A 125 4.89 10.98 1.40
N VAL A 126 6.03 10.90 0.71
CA VAL A 126 6.48 9.69 0.00
C VAL A 126 6.67 8.53 0.97
N ASN A 127 6.01 7.39 0.72
CA ASN A 127 6.19 6.16 1.50
C ASN A 127 7.48 5.44 1.13
N VAL A 128 7.77 5.36 -0.18
CA VAL A 128 8.96 4.69 -0.71
C VAL A 128 9.55 5.50 -1.86
N LEU A 129 10.86 5.72 -1.82
CA LEU A 129 11.63 6.33 -2.90
C LEU A 129 12.28 5.22 -3.74
N LEU A 130 12.03 5.25 -5.04
CA LEU A 130 12.65 4.39 -6.04
C LEU A 130 13.64 5.22 -6.87
N ASP A 131 14.92 4.86 -6.80
CA ASP A 131 15.94 5.47 -7.66
C ASP A 131 15.78 4.97 -9.12
N GLU A 132 15.27 3.73 -9.31
CA GLU A 132 14.98 3.12 -10.60
C GLU A 132 13.66 2.31 -10.59
N CYS A 133 12.93 2.33 -11.70
CA CYS A 133 11.62 1.68 -11.85
C CYS A 133 11.70 0.27 -12.46
N THR A 134 12.58 -0.58 -11.96
CA THR A 134 12.58 -2.00 -12.33
C THR A 134 11.41 -2.73 -11.67
N GLU A 135 10.92 -3.82 -12.28
CA GLU A 135 9.86 -4.65 -11.69
C GLU A 135 10.22 -5.12 -10.27
N SER A 136 11.48 -5.54 -10.06
CA SER A 136 11.98 -5.95 -8.75
C SER A 136 11.92 -4.81 -7.72
N ASN A 137 12.31 -3.58 -8.09
CA ASN A 137 12.27 -2.45 -7.18
C ASN A 137 10.82 -2.05 -6.85
N ILE A 138 9.94 -2.07 -7.84
CA ILE A 138 8.51 -1.79 -7.67
C ILE A 138 7.86 -2.83 -6.77
N HIS A 139 8.13 -4.12 -7.00
CA HIS A 139 7.65 -5.20 -6.15
C HIS A 139 8.13 -4.99 -4.69
N ALA A 140 9.42 -4.75 -4.48
CA ALA A 140 9.97 -4.49 -3.15
C ALA A 140 9.38 -3.24 -2.48
N ALA A 141 9.03 -2.21 -3.26
CA ALA A 141 8.36 -1.02 -2.75
C ALA A 141 6.92 -1.34 -2.30
N ILE A 142 6.18 -2.07 -3.12
CA ILE A 142 4.81 -2.51 -2.80
C ILE A 142 4.82 -3.38 -1.53
N ASP A 143 5.76 -4.33 -1.43
CA ASP A 143 5.92 -5.20 -0.25
C ASP A 143 6.11 -4.39 1.05
N LYS A 144 6.93 -3.34 1.00
CA LYS A 144 7.14 -2.43 2.15
C LYS A 144 5.87 -1.70 2.54
N THR A 145 5.02 -1.33 1.57
CA THR A 145 3.78 -0.58 1.82
C THR A 145 2.55 -1.45 2.06
N ALA A 146 2.60 -2.74 1.74
CA ALA A 146 1.47 -3.65 1.87
C ALA A 146 0.84 -3.67 3.28
N PRO A 147 1.60 -3.58 4.40
CA PRO A 147 1.02 -3.50 5.74
C PRO A 147 0.12 -2.26 5.95
N LEU A 148 0.37 -1.16 5.23
CA LEU A 148 -0.44 0.06 5.31
C LEU A 148 -1.82 -0.09 4.66
N LEU A 149 -1.96 -1.07 3.77
CA LEU A 149 -3.23 -1.37 3.08
C LEU A 149 -4.15 -2.24 3.94
N GLY A 150 -3.60 -2.88 4.96
CA GLY A 150 -4.34 -3.71 5.91
C GLY A 150 -4.79 -2.94 7.15
N ARG A 151 -5.85 -3.43 7.80
CA ARG A 151 -6.41 -2.86 9.04
C ARG A 151 -5.65 -3.20 10.32
N ASN A 152 -4.58 -3.97 10.23
CA ASN A 152 -3.97 -4.66 11.37
C ASN A 152 -2.59 -4.11 11.75
N MET A 153 -2.36 -2.81 11.57
CA MET A 153 -1.15 -2.20 12.12
C MET A 153 -1.16 -2.26 13.64
N THR A 154 -0.27 -3.08 14.18
CA THR A 154 0.05 -3.20 15.59
C THR A 154 0.99 -2.05 16.01
N PRO A 155 1.13 -1.79 17.32
CA PRO A 155 2.14 -0.84 17.83
C PRO A 155 3.58 -1.17 17.43
N HIS A 156 3.87 -2.42 17.02
CA HIS A 156 5.18 -2.86 16.58
C HIS A 156 5.46 -2.60 15.10
N ASP A 157 4.41 -2.36 14.31
CA ASP A 157 4.55 -2.07 12.90
C ASP A 157 5.22 -0.73 12.65
N ARG A 158 5.93 -0.67 11.54
CA ARG A 158 6.65 0.53 11.11
C ARG A 158 6.02 1.08 9.86
N ILE A 159 5.82 2.39 9.84
CA ILE A 159 5.26 3.10 8.71
C ILE A 159 6.41 3.44 7.76
N PRO A 160 6.43 2.92 6.52
CA PRO A 160 7.35 3.38 5.50
C PRO A 160 7.01 4.84 5.15
N ILE A 161 7.98 5.71 5.37
CA ILE A 161 7.89 7.14 5.07
C ILE A 161 9.30 7.68 4.84
N VAL A 162 9.45 8.48 3.80
CA VAL A 162 10.70 9.12 3.39
C VAL A 162 10.61 10.60 3.71
N THR A 163 11.28 11.02 4.77
CA THR A 163 11.45 12.42 5.15
C THR A 163 12.91 12.71 5.45
N ARG A 164 13.31 13.98 5.31
CA ARG A 164 14.65 14.43 5.65
C ARG A 164 14.86 14.37 7.16
N MET A 165 16.06 13.94 7.54
CA MET A 165 16.46 13.82 8.93
C MET A 165 17.92 14.24 9.13
N SER A 166 18.25 14.74 10.32
CA SER A 166 19.62 14.99 10.78
C SER A 166 19.97 14.15 12.01
N LEU A 167 21.20 13.63 12.05
CA LEU A 167 21.74 12.77 13.08
C LEU A 167 22.98 13.45 13.65
N ASP A 168 22.89 13.89 14.89
CA ASP A 168 24.00 14.48 15.63
C ASP A 168 24.74 13.40 16.42
N THR A 169 26.02 13.22 16.12
CA THR A 169 26.92 12.29 16.81
C THR A 169 27.60 12.91 18.03
N GLY A 170 27.33 14.17 18.34
CA GLY A 170 28.05 15.01 19.32
C GLY A 170 29.29 15.68 18.73
N THR A 171 29.80 15.21 17.60
CA THR A 171 30.97 15.78 16.90
C THR A 171 30.63 16.29 15.50
N VAL A 172 29.68 15.65 14.82
CA VAL A 172 29.24 16.02 13.48
C VAL A 172 27.75 15.78 13.32
N SER A 173 27.10 16.64 12.54
CA SER A 173 25.73 16.44 12.09
C SER A 173 25.73 15.76 10.72
N LEU A 174 25.22 14.54 10.68
CA LEU A 174 24.99 13.77 9.46
C LEU A 174 23.57 14.01 8.95
N ASN A 175 23.38 13.99 7.64
CA ASN A 175 22.06 14.09 7.02
C ASN A 175 21.67 12.75 6.39
N GLY A 176 20.37 12.50 6.31
CA GLY A 176 19.83 11.31 5.67
C GLY A 176 18.34 11.41 5.39
N LEU A 177 17.78 10.27 5.00
CA LEU A 177 16.36 10.06 4.81
C LEU A 177 15.87 8.96 5.73
N THR A 178 14.67 9.11 6.26
CA THR A 178 13.98 8.00 6.93
C THR A 178 13.61 6.94 5.90
N LEU A 179 13.57 5.68 6.33
CA LEU A 179 13.05 4.56 5.55
C LEU A 179 11.74 4.04 6.15
N ASN A 180 11.66 4.04 7.49
CA ASN A 180 10.45 3.73 8.24
C ASN A 180 10.52 4.28 9.65
N LEU A 181 9.35 4.46 10.27
CA LEU A 181 9.20 4.95 11.64
C LEU A 181 8.30 4.01 12.44
N GLY A 182 8.66 3.71 13.69
CA GLY A 182 7.81 2.97 14.63
C GLY A 182 7.87 3.57 16.03
N HIS A 183 7.19 2.93 16.98
CA HIS A 183 7.11 3.37 18.38
C HIS A 183 8.44 3.26 19.14
N GLY A 184 9.28 2.26 18.80
CA GLY A 184 10.53 1.97 19.51
C GLY A 184 11.80 2.31 18.72
N GLY A 185 11.67 2.73 17.47
CA GLY A 185 12.83 2.94 16.60
C GLY A 185 12.47 3.30 15.17
N MET A 186 13.50 3.49 14.37
CA MET A 186 13.40 3.79 12.95
C MET A 186 14.54 3.14 12.16
N ALA A 187 14.35 3.03 10.85
CA ALA A 187 15.47 2.79 9.93
C ALA A 187 15.70 4.05 9.10
N VAL A 188 16.96 4.38 8.86
CA VAL A 188 17.39 5.57 8.11
C VAL A 188 18.44 5.20 7.09
N ARG A 189 18.54 5.98 6.01
CA ARG A 189 19.61 5.94 5.02
C ARG A 189 20.40 7.23 5.10
N LEU A 190 21.67 7.14 5.48
CA LEU A 190 22.59 8.27 5.57
C LEU A 190 23.17 8.61 4.18
N ARG A 191 23.61 9.85 3.98
CA ARG A 191 24.26 10.25 2.71
C ARG A 191 25.57 9.48 2.46
N ARG A 192 26.28 9.09 3.52
CA ARG A 192 27.51 8.31 3.46
C ARG A 192 27.53 7.27 4.58
N ALA A 193 28.19 6.13 4.34
CA ALA A 193 28.45 5.15 5.38
C ALA A 193 29.35 5.81 6.44
N THR A 194 28.96 5.72 7.71
CA THR A 194 29.65 6.38 8.82
C THR A 194 29.53 5.51 10.05
N ASP A 195 30.62 5.33 10.77
CA ASP A 195 30.58 4.70 12.10
C ASP A 195 29.88 5.64 13.07
N LEU A 196 28.91 5.11 13.79
CA LEU A 196 28.10 5.90 14.71
C LEU A 196 28.49 5.61 16.16
N PRO A 197 28.51 6.63 17.02
CA PRO A 197 28.72 6.43 18.46
C PRO A 197 27.54 5.66 19.08
N ARG A 198 27.73 5.18 20.31
CA ARG A 198 26.70 4.42 21.05
C ARG A 198 25.38 5.16 21.20
N ARG A 199 25.41 6.49 21.26
CA ARG A 199 24.24 7.37 21.35
C ARG A 199 24.34 8.48 20.34
N VAL A 200 23.22 8.76 19.69
CA VAL A 200 23.07 9.83 18.70
C VAL A 200 21.78 10.57 19.00
N ARG A 201 21.71 11.86 18.65
CA ARG A 201 20.46 12.60 18.65
C ARG A 201 19.93 12.69 17.23
N ILE A 202 18.70 12.24 17.03
CA ILE A 202 18.03 12.30 15.73
C ILE A 202 16.96 13.37 15.73
N THR A 203 16.86 14.07 14.61
CA THR A 203 15.89 15.15 14.41
C THR A 203 15.28 15.04 13.01
N TRP A 204 13.96 15.10 12.90
CA TRP A 204 13.24 15.06 11.63
C TRP A 204 11.88 15.76 11.75
N SER A 205 11.26 16.03 10.60
CA SER A 205 9.91 16.58 10.55
C SER A 205 8.96 15.58 9.88
N LEU A 206 7.77 15.46 10.45
CA LEU A 206 6.69 14.65 9.90
C LEU A 206 5.78 15.53 9.03
N GLN A 207 5.16 14.95 8.01
CA GLN A 207 4.15 15.65 7.23
C GLN A 207 2.97 16.03 8.15
N GLY A 208 2.63 17.32 8.18
CA GLY A 208 1.53 17.84 9.00
C GLY A 208 1.79 17.81 10.51
N ALA A 209 3.04 17.61 10.95
CA ALA A 209 3.39 17.58 12.37
C ALA A 209 4.69 18.36 12.66
N ASN A 210 4.88 18.69 13.94
CA ASN A 210 6.06 19.42 14.41
C ASN A 210 7.34 18.59 14.26
N GLN A 211 8.47 19.28 14.30
CA GLN A 211 9.78 18.66 14.37
C GLN A 211 9.88 17.77 15.62
N ILE A 212 10.40 16.57 15.45
CA ILE A 212 10.68 15.62 16.53
C ILE A 212 12.20 15.54 16.70
N SER A 213 12.66 15.59 17.95
CA SER A 213 14.05 15.32 18.31
C SER A 213 14.11 14.37 19.49
N LEU A 214 14.92 13.32 19.40
CA LEU A 214 15.12 12.35 20.49
C LEU A 214 16.47 11.63 20.40
N GLU A 215 16.90 11.03 21.50
CA GLU A 215 18.09 10.18 21.55
C GLU A 215 17.81 8.76 21.07
N ALA A 216 18.75 8.20 20.32
CA ALA A 216 18.69 6.83 19.84
C ALA A 216 20.06 6.13 19.92
N THR A 217 20.02 4.81 19.90
CA THR A 217 21.20 3.93 19.82
C THR A 217 21.21 3.19 18.48
N PRO A 218 22.32 3.20 17.74
CA PRO A 218 22.48 2.33 16.57
C PRO A 218 22.44 0.86 16.99
N ARG A 219 21.66 0.04 16.27
CA ARG A 219 21.48 -1.40 16.56
C ARG A 219 22.07 -2.29 15.48
N TRP A 220 21.98 -1.86 14.24
CA TRP A 220 22.54 -2.56 13.09
C TRP A 220 22.85 -1.55 11.99
N HIS A 221 23.75 -1.95 11.09
CA HIS A 221 24.18 -1.17 9.95
C HIS A 221 24.31 -2.09 8.74
N SER A 222 23.99 -1.56 7.56
CA SER A 222 24.21 -2.21 6.27
C SER A 222 24.54 -1.12 5.25
N GLY A 223 25.84 -0.90 5.02
CA GLY A 223 26.33 0.22 4.20
C GLY A 223 25.88 1.57 4.75
N ARG A 224 25.03 2.27 3.99
CA ARG A 224 24.48 3.59 4.38
C ARG A 224 23.20 3.50 5.22
N THR A 225 22.65 2.30 5.40
CA THR A 225 21.40 2.08 6.13
C THR A 225 21.68 1.72 7.58
N VAL A 226 20.96 2.36 8.50
CA VAL A 226 21.13 2.17 9.94
C VAL A 226 19.77 1.95 10.60
N GLY A 227 19.70 0.92 11.46
CA GLY A 227 18.60 0.74 12.40
C GLY A 227 18.89 1.43 13.72
N LEU A 228 17.98 2.31 14.13
CA LEU A 228 18.08 3.11 15.36
C LEU A 228 16.96 2.69 16.33
N GLN A 229 17.32 2.45 17.59
CA GLN A 229 16.38 2.23 18.69
C GLN A 229 16.32 3.46 19.57
N TYR A 230 15.12 3.95 19.88
CA TYR A 230 14.95 5.11 20.75
C TYR A 230 15.40 4.78 22.18
N VAL A 231 16.10 5.72 22.82
CA VAL A 231 16.54 5.57 24.21
C VAL A 231 15.35 5.68 25.17
N SER A 232 14.47 6.64 24.91
CA SER A 232 13.25 6.88 25.67
C SER A 232 12.02 6.43 24.86
N ALA A 233 10.88 6.32 25.54
CA ALA A 233 9.60 6.08 24.88
C ALA A 233 9.34 7.18 23.82
N ALA A 234 8.77 6.79 22.68
CA ALA A 234 8.37 7.74 21.66
C ALA A 234 7.50 8.87 22.24
N PRO A 235 7.71 10.13 21.82
CA PRO A 235 6.86 11.23 22.24
C PRO A 235 5.42 11.01 21.75
N ASP A 236 4.44 11.50 22.50
CA ASP A 236 3.02 11.28 22.18
C ASP A 236 2.61 11.86 20.82
N ALA A 237 3.28 12.93 20.38
CA ALA A 237 3.13 13.46 19.04
C ALA A 237 3.46 12.42 17.95
N LEU A 238 4.53 11.64 18.13
CA LEU A 238 4.89 10.55 17.20
C LEU A 238 3.88 9.42 17.27
N LYS A 239 3.48 8.98 18.48
CA LYS A 239 2.50 7.91 18.66
C LYS A 239 1.16 8.26 18.01
N LYS A 240 0.69 9.49 18.22
CA LYS A 240 -0.53 10.03 17.60
C LYS A 240 -0.40 10.05 16.09
N TRP A 241 0.71 10.55 15.56
CA TRP A 241 0.95 10.58 14.12
C TRP A 241 0.95 9.17 13.51
N LEU A 242 1.67 8.21 14.12
CA LEU A 242 1.72 6.81 13.65
C LEU A 242 0.31 6.21 13.59
N ARG A 243 -0.48 6.38 14.65
CA ARG A 243 -1.87 5.90 14.70
C ARG A 243 -2.76 6.57 13.67
N THR A 244 -2.67 7.89 13.52
CA THR A 244 -3.49 8.63 12.56
C THR A 244 -3.14 8.24 11.12
N TYR A 245 -1.85 8.10 10.82
CA TYR A 245 -1.38 7.73 9.49
C TYR A 245 -1.80 6.31 9.12
N SER A 246 -1.70 5.34 10.06
CA SER A 246 -2.12 3.96 9.82
C SER A 246 -3.62 3.82 9.53
N VAL A 247 -4.47 4.59 10.24
CA VAL A 247 -5.92 4.55 10.05
C VAL A 247 -6.35 5.18 8.72
N ARG A 248 -5.65 6.22 8.25
CA ARG A 248 -6.01 6.96 7.02
C ARG A 248 -5.83 6.15 5.73
N LEU A 249 -4.95 5.16 5.74
CA LEU A 249 -4.67 4.32 4.57
C LEU A 249 -5.44 2.99 4.59
N ALA A 250 -6.02 2.64 5.74
CA ALA A 250 -6.84 1.44 5.88
C ALA A 250 -8.22 1.66 5.25
N VAL A 251 -8.54 0.88 4.23
CA VAL A 251 -9.85 0.91 3.55
C VAL A 251 -10.84 -0.04 4.27
N THR A 252 -12.13 0.31 4.30
CA THR A 252 -13.21 -0.59 4.75
C THR A 252 -13.68 -1.46 3.59
N PRO A 253 -13.60 -2.80 3.71
CA PRO A 253 -14.36 -3.63 2.79
C PRO A 253 -15.85 -3.40 3.05
N VAL A 254 -16.59 -3.12 1.99
CA VAL A 254 -18.06 -3.10 2.03
C VAL A 254 -18.52 -4.54 2.21
N ILE A 255 -19.01 -4.88 3.40
CA ILE A 255 -19.81 -6.10 3.56
C ILE A 255 -21.17 -5.77 2.94
N PRO A 256 -21.57 -6.39 1.81
CA PRO A 256 -22.92 -6.19 1.31
C PRO A 256 -23.89 -6.71 2.39
N HIS A 257 -24.70 -5.80 2.94
CA HIS A 257 -25.84 -6.21 3.75
C HIS A 257 -26.73 -7.11 2.88
N ARG A 258 -26.98 -8.31 3.38
CA ARG A 258 -27.90 -9.29 2.76
C ARG A 258 -29.31 -8.75 2.71
#